data_AF-A0A8T4MQM7-F1
#
_entry.id   AF-A0A8T4MQM7-F1
#
_cell.length_a   1.000
_cell.length_b   1.000
_cell.length_c   1.000
_cell.angle_alpha   90.00
_cell.angle_beta   90.00
_cell.angle_gamma   90.00
#
_symmetry.space_group_name_H-M   'P 1'
#
loop_
_entity.id
_entity.type
_entity.pdbx_description
1 polymer ?
#
loop_
_entity_poly.entity_id
_entity_poly.type
_entity_poly.pdbx_seq_one_letter_code
_entity_poly.pdbx_strand_id
1 'polypeptide(L)'
;MVYRKGTLGSGLLYFVYFLMIALIVGGIYGGLIAYFGKGYDYREREANLLLQETKDCFADEGFFDLNTDLKEDLFFDKCGFNRNVLEDGNHMIYIKNKNNIEFSVGVADFRVKCFLNARTKNRDYPICVPYELDGNYILVGSSQNSKRVAA
;
A
#
# COMPACT_ATOMS: atom_id res chain seq x y z
N MET A 1 -0.46 -17.48 68.97
CA MET A 1 0.47 -17.44 67.82
C MET A 1 -0.14 -17.89 66.48
N VAL A 2 -1.46 -17.75 66.27
CA VAL A 2 -2.11 -18.16 64.99
C VAL A 2 -2.18 -16.99 63.98
N TYR A 3 -2.11 -15.75 64.44
CA TYR A 3 -2.30 -14.55 63.61
C TYR A 3 -1.20 -14.30 62.57
N ARG A 4 0.04 -14.78 62.83
CA ARG A 4 1.22 -14.50 61.98
C ARG A 4 1.27 -15.34 60.70
N LYS A 5 0.51 -16.44 60.64
CA LYS A 5 0.42 -17.30 59.44
C LYS A 5 -0.61 -16.79 58.43
N GLY A 6 -1.67 -16.11 58.90
CA GLY A 6 -2.70 -15.53 58.03
C GLY A 6 -2.17 -14.38 57.16
N THR A 7 -1.28 -13.54 57.70
CA THR A 7 -0.69 -12.40 56.99
C THR A 7 0.25 -12.80 55.86
N LEU A 8 0.89 -13.98 55.96
CA LEU A 8 1.79 -14.51 54.94
C LEU A 8 1.00 -15.04 53.73
N GLY A 9 -0.15 -15.68 53.97
CA GLY A 9 -1.07 -16.13 52.91
C GLY A 9 -1.70 -14.97 52.15
N SER A 10 -2.12 -13.91 52.86
CA SER A 10 -2.63 -12.71 52.20
C SER A 10 -1.58 -12.02 51.34
N GLY A 11 -0.32 -11.94 51.81
CA GLY A 11 0.78 -11.34 51.03
C GLY A 11 1.06 -12.10 49.73
N LEU A 12 1.03 -13.44 49.77
CA LEU A 12 1.20 -14.28 48.59
C LEU A 12 0.07 -14.06 47.57
N LEU A 13 -1.19 -13.98 48.03
CA LEU A 13 -2.34 -13.73 47.16
C LEU A 13 -2.23 -12.38 46.43
N TYR A 14 -1.84 -11.31 47.13
CA TYR A 14 -1.62 -10.01 46.48
C TYR A 14 -0.49 -10.07 45.45
N PHE A 15 0.62 -10.73 45.76
CA PHE A 15 1.73 -10.87 44.83
C PHE A 15 1.30 -11.58 43.53
N VAL A 16 0.61 -12.72 43.65
CA VAL A 16 0.12 -13.47 42.49
C VAL A 16 -0.87 -12.62 41.68
N TYR A 17 -1.77 -11.88 42.35
CA TYR A 17 -2.71 -10.98 41.69
C TYR A 17 -2.01 -9.91 40.84
N PHE A 18 -1.03 -9.20 41.41
CA PHE A 18 -0.30 -8.17 40.66
C PHE A 18 0.54 -8.77 39.52
N LEU A 19 1.10 -9.96 39.71
CA LEU A 19 1.82 -10.68 38.66
C LEU A 19 0.89 -11.03 37.48
N MET A 20 -0.34 -11.50 37.75
CA MET A 20 -1.32 -11.76 36.69
C MET A 20 -1.70 -10.48 35.93
N ILE A 21 -1.92 -9.37 36.63
CA ILE A 21 -2.21 -8.08 35.97
C ILE A 21 -1.04 -7.64 35.10
N ALA A 22 0.20 -7.74 35.60
CA ALA A 22 1.39 -7.38 34.84
C ALA A 22 1.53 -8.21 33.56
N LEU A 23 1.23 -9.51 33.62
CA LEU A 23 1.23 -10.38 32.45
C LEU A 23 0.14 -10.01 31.44
N ILE A 24 -1.08 -9.68 31.90
CA ILE A 24 -2.18 -9.26 31.03
C ILE A 24 -1.82 -7.94 30.33
N VAL A 25 -1.38 -6.93 31.08
CA VAL A 25 -0.98 -5.63 30.54
C VAL A 25 0.20 -5.78 29.58
N GLY A 26 1.20 -6.57 29.96
CA GLY A 26 2.35 -6.87 29.11
C GLY A 26 1.96 -7.58 27.82
N GLY A 27 1.02 -8.53 27.88
CA GLY A 27 0.48 -9.24 26.73
C GLY A 27 -0.30 -8.32 25.78
N ILE A 28 -1.14 -7.45 26.32
CA ILE A 28 -1.89 -6.46 25.52
C ILE A 28 -0.91 -5.49 24.84
N TYR A 29 0.02 -4.90 25.60
CA TYR A 29 0.99 -3.96 25.07
C TYR A 29 1.92 -4.59 24.03
N GLY A 30 2.42 -5.79 24.31
CA GLY A 30 3.23 -6.57 23.37
C GLY A 30 2.46 -6.95 22.11
N GLY A 31 1.19 -7.33 22.23
CA GLY A 31 0.30 -7.63 21.11
C GLY A 31 0.05 -6.40 20.23
N LEU A 32 -0.18 -5.24 20.84
CA LEU A 32 -0.35 -3.97 20.10
C LEU A 32 0.91 -3.60 19.33
N ILE A 33 2.10 -3.70 19.94
CA ILE A 33 3.36 -3.44 19.25
C ILE A 33 3.60 -4.46 18.13
N ALA A 34 3.34 -5.74 18.38
CA ALA A 34 3.56 -6.78 17.37
C ALA A 34 2.62 -6.60 16.16
N TYR A 35 1.37 -6.25 16.39
CA TYR A 35 0.35 -6.13 15.36
C TYR A 35 0.37 -4.78 14.64
N PHE A 36 0.50 -3.68 15.38
CA PHE A 36 0.45 -2.31 14.84
C PHE A 36 1.83 -1.65 14.69
N GLY A 37 2.89 -2.19 15.30
CA GLY A 37 4.23 -1.59 15.26
C GLY A 37 4.89 -1.69 13.88
N LYS A 38 4.48 -2.65 13.05
CA LYS A 38 4.83 -2.63 11.62
C LYS A 38 3.73 -1.87 10.90
N GLY A 39 3.96 -0.58 10.65
CA GLY A 39 3.04 0.23 9.85
C GLY A 39 2.70 -0.47 8.55
N TYR A 40 1.42 -0.79 8.34
CA TYR A 40 0.94 -1.40 7.11
C TYR A 40 1.09 -0.38 5.98
N ASP A 41 1.83 -0.73 4.93
CA ASP A 41 1.98 0.11 3.76
C ASP A 41 0.92 -0.29 2.72
N TYR A 42 -0.10 0.57 2.57
CA TYR A 42 -1.21 0.33 1.64
C TYR A 42 -0.82 0.55 0.16
N ARG A 43 0.37 1.08 -0.12
CA ARG A 43 0.77 1.51 -1.47
C ARG A 43 0.76 0.39 -2.49
N GLU A 44 1.22 -0.80 -2.11
CA GLU A 44 1.23 -1.96 -3.01
C GLU A 44 -0.20 -2.39 -3.35
N ARG A 45 -1.11 -2.42 -2.36
CA ARG A 45 -2.51 -2.78 -2.57
C ARG A 45 -3.24 -1.73 -3.41
N GLU A 46 -3.01 -0.45 -3.15
CA GLU A 46 -3.55 0.64 -3.96
C GLU A 46 -3.03 0.60 -5.41
N ALA A 47 -1.72 0.37 -5.59
CA ALA A 47 -1.13 0.25 -6.93
C ALA A 47 -1.68 -0.96 -7.69
N ASN A 48 -1.86 -2.09 -7.03
CA ASN A 48 -2.46 -3.29 -7.63
C ASN A 48 -3.94 -3.07 -7.99
N LEU A 49 -4.70 -2.40 -7.13
CA LEU A 49 -6.10 -2.07 -7.42
C LEU A 49 -6.18 -1.11 -8.63
N LEU A 50 -5.36 -0.06 -8.63
CA LEU A 50 -5.30 0.89 -9.74
C LEU A 50 -4.85 0.22 -11.05
N LEU A 51 -3.89 -0.72 -10.98
CA LEU A 51 -3.48 -1.53 -12.11
C LEU A 51 -4.61 -2.41 -12.64
N GLN A 52 -5.37 -3.05 -11.74
CA GLN A 52 -6.49 -3.90 -12.14
C GLN A 52 -7.57 -3.08 -12.85
N GLU A 53 -8.01 -1.96 -12.26
CA GLU A 53 -9.00 -1.06 -12.87
C GLU A 53 -8.51 -0.52 -14.22
N THR A 54 -7.24 -0.14 -14.31
CA THR A 54 -6.65 0.32 -15.58
C THR A 54 -6.65 -0.78 -16.63
N LYS A 55 -6.27 -2.00 -16.26
CA LYS A 55 -6.21 -3.14 -17.16
C LYS A 55 -7.60 -3.50 -17.67
N ASP A 56 -8.58 -3.53 -16.78
CA ASP A 56 -9.96 -3.87 -17.12
C ASP A 56 -10.54 -2.80 -18.05
N CYS A 57 -10.34 -1.50 -17.77
CA CYS A 57 -10.74 -0.44 -18.70
C CYS A 57 -10.07 -0.56 -20.08
N PHE A 58 -8.76 -0.81 -20.13
CA PHE A 58 -8.03 -0.92 -21.40
C PHE A 58 -8.48 -2.12 -22.23
N ALA A 59 -8.84 -3.22 -21.56
CA ALA A 59 -9.40 -4.41 -22.21
C ALA A 59 -10.80 -4.11 -22.77
N ASP A 60 -11.65 -3.43 -22.01
CA ASP A 60 -13.03 -3.14 -22.38
C ASP A 60 -13.14 -2.11 -23.53
N GLU A 61 -12.29 -1.06 -23.51
CA GLU A 61 -12.28 -0.01 -24.54
C GLU A 61 -11.37 -0.34 -25.73
N GLY A 62 -10.64 -1.46 -25.69
CA GLY A 62 -9.77 -1.91 -26.78
C GLY A 62 -8.53 -1.02 -27.00
N PHE A 63 -8.06 -0.34 -25.96
CA PHE A 63 -6.94 0.60 -26.06
C PHE A 63 -5.59 -0.07 -26.38
N PHE A 64 -5.47 -1.38 -26.18
CA PHE A 64 -4.26 -2.15 -26.53
C PHE A 64 -4.02 -2.28 -28.04
N ASP A 65 -5.03 -2.10 -28.88
CA ASP A 65 -4.89 -2.24 -30.33
C ASP A 65 -4.90 -0.90 -31.08
N LEU A 66 -4.85 0.21 -30.35
CA LEU A 66 -4.79 1.54 -30.97
C LEU A 66 -3.44 1.78 -31.64
N ASN A 67 -3.50 2.22 -32.91
CA ASN A 67 -2.36 2.72 -33.67
C ASN A 67 -2.18 4.24 -33.51
N THR A 68 -2.98 4.88 -32.67
CA THR A 68 -3.04 6.33 -32.48
C THR A 68 -2.75 6.71 -31.03
N ASP A 69 -2.17 7.88 -30.83
CA ASP A 69 -1.91 8.43 -29.50
C ASP A 69 -3.20 8.54 -28.68
N LEU A 70 -3.20 7.93 -27.50
CA LEU A 70 -4.32 7.99 -26.56
C LEU A 70 -4.35 9.39 -25.93
N LYS A 71 -5.48 10.09 -26.06
CA LYS A 71 -5.66 11.39 -25.41
C LYS A 71 -6.07 11.20 -23.95
N GLU A 72 -5.46 11.99 -23.06
CA GLU A 72 -5.76 11.95 -21.63
C GLU A 72 -7.25 12.16 -21.33
N ASP A 73 -7.89 13.12 -22.01
CA ASP A 73 -9.31 13.40 -21.82
C ASP A 73 -10.20 12.19 -22.11
N LEU A 74 -9.87 11.43 -23.16
CA LEU A 74 -10.61 10.23 -23.54
C LEU A 74 -10.41 9.12 -22.51
N PHE A 75 -9.20 8.97 -21.98
CA PHE A 75 -8.92 8.00 -20.92
C PHE A 75 -9.75 8.29 -19.66
N PHE A 76 -9.82 9.54 -19.22
CA PHE A 76 -10.62 9.90 -18.04
C PHE A 76 -12.12 9.72 -18.25
N ASP A 77 -12.62 10.09 -19.43
CA ASP A 77 -14.04 9.98 -19.77
C ASP A 77 -14.49 8.52 -19.89
N LYS A 78 -13.66 7.67 -20.51
CA LYS A 78 -13.96 6.25 -20.73
C LYS A 78 -13.72 5.36 -19.52
N CYS A 79 -12.60 5.54 -18.84
CA CYS A 79 -12.27 4.72 -17.67
C CYS A 79 -12.90 5.22 -16.38
N GLY A 80 -13.55 6.39 -16.37
CA GLY A 80 -14.20 6.94 -15.18
C GLY A 80 -13.23 7.32 -14.06
N PHE A 81 -11.93 7.45 -14.34
CA PHE A 81 -10.96 7.87 -13.33
C PHE A 81 -11.17 9.34 -12.96
N ASN A 82 -11.13 9.64 -11.67
CA ASN A 82 -11.15 11.01 -11.19
C ASN A 82 -9.76 11.64 -11.32
N ARG A 83 -9.63 12.72 -12.10
CA ARG A 83 -8.37 13.47 -12.28
C ARG A 83 -7.73 13.88 -10.96
N ASN A 84 -8.54 14.37 -10.03
CA ASN A 84 -8.07 14.83 -8.73
C ASN A 84 -7.41 13.70 -7.94
N VAL A 85 -7.91 12.46 -8.06
CA VAL A 85 -7.31 11.32 -7.37
C VAL A 85 -5.93 11.02 -7.94
N LEU A 86 -5.75 11.06 -9.26
CA LEU A 86 -4.46 10.78 -9.89
C LEU A 86 -3.44 11.89 -9.65
N GLU A 87 -3.85 13.16 -9.76
CA GLU A 87 -3.00 14.33 -9.57
C GLU A 87 -2.67 14.58 -8.08
N ASP A 88 -3.69 14.73 -7.22
CA ASP A 88 -3.49 15.05 -5.80
C ASP A 88 -3.00 13.83 -4.99
N GLY A 89 -3.47 12.63 -5.36
CA GLY A 89 -3.09 11.38 -4.73
C GLY A 89 -1.66 10.95 -5.04
N ASN A 90 -0.94 11.69 -5.90
CA ASN A 90 0.41 11.35 -6.32
C ASN A 90 0.47 9.92 -6.91
N HIS A 91 -0.50 9.57 -7.74
CA HIS A 91 -0.52 8.31 -8.48
C HIS A 91 -0.01 8.55 -9.91
N MET A 92 0.43 7.48 -10.56
CA MET A 92 0.87 7.53 -11.95
C MET A 92 0.44 6.25 -12.66
N ILE A 93 -0.04 6.41 -13.89
CA ILE A 93 -0.25 5.29 -14.82
C ILE A 93 0.59 5.58 -16.04
N TYR A 94 1.50 4.67 -16.36
CA TYR A 94 2.32 4.70 -17.56
C TYR A 94 2.05 3.45 -18.37
N ILE A 95 1.80 3.62 -19.66
CA ILE A 95 1.47 2.54 -20.57
C ILE A 95 2.31 2.70 -21.81
N LYS A 96 2.86 1.59 -22.29
CA LYS A 96 3.60 1.50 -23.53
C LYS A 96 3.06 0.33 -24.33
N ASN A 97 2.48 0.64 -25.48
CA ASN A 97 1.92 -0.38 -26.38
C ASN A 97 3.05 -1.10 -27.15
N LYS A 98 2.76 -2.27 -27.74
CA LYS A 98 3.62 -3.03 -28.68
C LYS A 98 4.14 -2.17 -29.83
N ASN A 99 3.39 -1.14 -30.24
CA ASN A 99 3.76 -0.17 -31.26
C ASN A 99 4.73 0.93 -30.76
N ASN A 100 5.23 0.84 -29.53
CA ASN A 100 6.04 1.87 -28.84
C ASN A 100 5.31 3.21 -28.61
N ILE A 101 3.99 3.25 -28.72
CA ILE A 101 3.20 4.43 -28.31
C ILE A 101 3.20 4.49 -26.79
N GLU A 102 3.68 5.61 -26.24
CA GLU A 102 3.74 5.86 -24.81
C GLU A 102 2.55 6.76 -24.40
N PHE A 103 1.86 6.36 -23.35
CA PHE A 103 0.81 7.14 -22.70
C PHE A 103 1.13 7.22 -21.21
N SER A 104 1.05 8.43 -20.64
CA SER A 104 1.28 8.61 -19.21
C SER A 104 0.32 9.63 -18.65
N VAL A 105 -0.30 9.33 -17.51
CA VAL A 105 -1.16 10.24 -16.76
C VAL A 105 -0.75 10.26 -15.28
N GLY A 106 -1.03 11.40 -14.64
CA GLY A 106 -0.64 11.68 -13.26
C GLY A 106 0.70 12.41 -13.17
N VAL A 107 1.41 12.21 -12.07
CA VAL A 107 2.62 13.00 -11.76
C VAL A 107 3.82 12.51 -12.59
N ALA A 108 4.24 13.25 -13.61
CA ALA A 108 5.32 12.86 -14.53
C ALA A 108 6.66 12.50 -13.85
N ASP A 109 6.97 13.16 -12.72
CA ASP A 109 8.19 12.91 -11.92
C ASP A 109 8.21 11.50 -11.28
N PHE A 110 7.06 10.79 -11.26
CA PHE A 110 7.00 9.40 -10.80
C PHE A 110 7.70 8.42 -11.73
N ARG A 111 7.72 8.66 -13.04
CA ARG A 111 8.35 7.73 -13.99
C ARG A 111 9.82 7.55 -13.61
N VAL A 112 10.53 8.66 -13.44
CA VAL A 112 11.94 8.68 -13.04
C VAL A 112 12.13 8.06 -11.65
N LYS A 113 11.28 8.41 -10.68
CA LYS A 113 11.35 7.84 -9.32
C LYS A 113 11.09 6.34 -9.28
N CYS A 114 10.16 5.81 -10.10
CA CYS A 114 9.92 4.37 -10.25
C CYS A 114 11.19 3.69 -10.75
N PHE A 115 11.78 4.17 -11.85
CA PHE A 115 12.97 3.56 -12.44
C PHE A 115 14.21 3.65 -11.52
N LEU A 116 14.39 4.76 -10.80
CA LEU A 116 15.53 4.96 -9.91
C LEU A 116 15.39 4.22 -8.57
N ASN A 117 14.20 4.23 -7.96
CA ASN A 117 13.98 3.66 -6.62
C ASN A 117 13.63 2.17 -6.64
N ALA A 118 13.18 1.61 -7.78
CA ALA A 118 12.92 0.17 -7.91
C ALA A 118 14.14 -0.70 -7.56
N ARG A 119 15.37 -0.17 -7.67
CA ARG A 119 16.60 -0.91 -7.37
C ARG A 119 17.12 -0.77 -5.94
N THR A 120 16.71 0.25 -5.19
CA THR A 120 17.52 0.69 -4.03
C THR A 120 16.80 0.73 -2.68
N LYS A 121 15.47 0.83 -2.59
CA LYS A 121 14.84 1.19 -1.29
C LYS A 121 13.64 0.42 -0.76
N ASN A 122 13.04 -0.52 -1.49
CA ASN A 122 11.92 -1.29 -0.94
C ASN A 122 11.76 -2.63 -1.67
N ARG A 123 12.36 -3.69 -1.14
CA ARG A 123 12.02 -5.06 -1.58
C ARG A 123 10.65 -5.51 -1.07
N ASP A 124 10.22 -4.97 0.07
CA ASP A 124 8.99 -5.40 0.73
C ASP A 124 7.74 -4.60 0.29
N TYR A 125 7.92 -3.38 -0.26
CA TYR A 125 6.80 -2.50 -0.64
C TYR A 125 7.11 -1.71 -1.93
N PRO A 126 6.97 -2.33 -3.11
CA PRO A 126 7.29 -1.69 -4.37
C PRO A 126 6.41 -0.45 -4.58
N ILE A 127 7.04 0.69 -4.84
CA ILE A 127 6.34 1.96 -5.11
C ILE A 127 5.55 1.88 -6.43
N CYS A 128 6.00 1.02 -7.33
CA CYS A 128 5.45 0.86 -8.66
C CYS A 128 5.32 -0.61 -8.99
N VAL A 129 4.20 -0.96 -9.60
CA VAL A 129 3.88 -2.33 -10.02
C VAL A 129 3.96 -2.38 -11.55
N PRO A 130 4.99 -3.04 -12.12
CA PRO A 130 5.04 -3.29 -13.55
C PRO A 130 4.16 -4.48 -13.92
N TYR A 131 3.59 -4.44 -15.10
CA TYR A 131 2.79 -5.50 -15.69
C TYR A 131 3.01 -5.55 -17.19
N GLU A 132 3.21 -6.75 -17.73
CA GLU A 132 3.40 -6.98 -19.16
C GLU A 132 2.34 -7.95 -19.67
N LEU A 133 1.65 -7.56 -20.76
CA LEU A 133 0.64 -8.38 -21.42
C LEU A 133 0.74 -8.22 -22.93
N ASP A 134 1.04 -9.31 -23.64
CA ASP A 134 1.06 -9.38 -25.11
C ASP A 134 1.90 -8.27 -25.78
N GLY A 135 3.05 -7.92 -25.17
CA GLY A 135 3.94 -6.87 -25.67
C GLY A 135 3.54 -5.45 -25.25
N ASN A 136 2.43 -5.29 -24.53
CA ASN A 136 2.08 -4.06 -23.84
C ASN A 136 2.69 -4.05 -22.44
N TYR A 137 3.26 -2.91 -22.07
CA TYR A 137 3.86 -2.68 -20.77
C TYR A 137 3.04 -1.62 -20.02
N ILE A 138 2.55 -1.97 -18.84
CA ILE A 138 1.83 -1.08 -17.93
C ILE A 138 2.66 -0.93 -16.67
N LEU A 139 2.82 0.29 -16.19
CA LEU A 139 3.50 0.62 -14.95
C LEU A 139 2.62 1.56 -14.16
N VAL A 140 2.19 1.11 -12.98
CA VAL A 140 1.34 1.90 -12.09
C VAL A 140 2.11 2.23 -10.82
N GLY A 141 2.10 3.50 -10.41
CA GLY A 141 2.73 3.99 -9.19
C GLY A 141 1.71 4.51 -8.18
N SER A 142 1.93 4.23 -6.89
CA SER A 142 1.09 4.76 -5.80
C SER A 142 1.83 5.69 -4.82
N SER A 143 1.18 6.84 -4.52
CA SER A 143 1.41 7.89 -3.51
C SER A 143 2.78 7.94 -2.83
N GLN A 144 3.56 9.03 -2.96
CA GLN A 144 4.91 9.17 -2.36
C GLN A 144 4.94 9.24 -0.83
N ASN A 145 3.84 9.62 -0.20
CA ASN A 145 3.80 9.71 1.26
C ASN A 145 3.48 8.32 1.82
N SER A 146 4.40 7.74 2.60
CA SER A 146 4.08 6.55 3.37
C SER A 146 2.98 6.94 4.36
N LYS A 147 1.74 6.59 4.04
CA LYS A 147 0.64 6.69 4.99
C LYS A 147 0.73 5.47 5.89
N ARG A 148 1.64 5.54 6.86
CA ARG A 148 1.60 4.61 7.98
C ARG A 148 0.40 5.02 8.79
N VAL A 149 -0.58 4.12 8.91
CA VAL A 149 -1.57 4.25 9.98
C VAL A 149 -0.78 4.03 11.26
N ALA A 150 -0.39 5.12 11.91
CA ALA A 150 0.03 5.07 13.30
C ALA A 150 -1.24 4.73 14.08
N ALA A 151 -1.28 3.52 14.64
CA ALA A 151 -2.23 3.20 15.69
C ALA A 151 -1.77 3.85 17.00
#